data_AF-A0A9P5GD93-F1
#
_entry.id   AF-A0A9P5GD93-F1
#
_cell.length_a   1.000
_cell.length_b   1.000
_cell.length_c   1.000
_cell.angle_alpha   90.00
_cell.angle_beta   90.00
_cell.angle_gamma   90.00
#
_symmetry.space_group_name_H-M   'P 1'
#
loop_
_entity.id
_entity.type
_entity.pdbx_description
1 polymer ?
#
loop_
_entity_poly.entity_id
_entity_poly.type
_entity_poly.pdbx_seq_one_letter_code
_entity_poly.pdbx_strand_id
1 'polypeptide(L)'
;MTKSTSDIFMSIKPEHVQNIASGSKNHEYRSYLLPSSIQHIWFYTTSPIKQIEYVARISPGKVPGEVPDDGGIGNVEFNAGLSESKYGYEILMLWRLKTPVSLEEALVEGFLKGAPQKYCWVSLDFLGRFLLDGQDLLFSRTADES
;
A
#
# COMPACT_ATOMS: atom_id res chain seq x y z
N MET A 1 16.13 -16.35 0.00
CA MET A 1 15.40 -15.71 1.13
C MET A 1 13.95 -16.15 1.08
N THR A 2 13.41 -16.64 2.19
CA THR A 2 11.98 -16.98 2.31
C THR A 2 11.14 -15.72 2.18
N LYS A 3 10.04 -15.83 1.44
CA LYS A 3 9.12 -14.72 1.16
C LYS A 3 7.88 -14.81 2.04
N SER A 4 7.31 -13.65 2.37
CA SER A 4 5.98 -13.55 2.98
C SER A 4 4.91 -14.04 2.00
N THR A 5 3.79 -14.52 2.54
CA THR A 5 2.57 -14.87 1.81
C THR A 5 1.48 -13.79 1.94
N SER A 6 1.71 -12.76 2.76
CA SER A 6 0.76 -11.69 3.08
C SER A 6 1.26 -10.27 2.82
N ASP A 7 2.56 -10.08 2.56
CA ASP A 7 3.18 -8.76 2.49
C ASP A 7 3.88 -8.54 1.15
N ILE A 8 3.57 -7.41 0.52
CA ILE A 8 4.16 -7.02 -0.76
C ILE A 8 4.78 -5.63 -0.70
N PHE A 9 5.85 -5.41 -1.48
CA PHE A 9 6.29 -4.09 -1.87
C PHE A 9 5.54 -3.61 -3.10
N MET A 10 5.13 -2.35 -3.12
CA MET A 10 4.42 -1.74 -4.24
C MET A 10 4.87 -0.29 -4.42
N SER A 11 5.04 0.13 -5.67
CA SER A 11 5.37 1.52 -5.97
C SER A 11 4.13 2.41 -5.88
N ILE A 12 4.31 3.60 -5.29
CA ILE A 12 3.32 4.66 -5.21
C ILE A 12 3.97 6.01 -5.51
N LYS A 13 3.24 6.92 -6.15
CA LYS A 13 3.73 8.29 -6.36
C LYS A 13 3.63 9.12 -5.09
N PRO A 14 4.52 10.11 -4.88
CA PRO A 14 4.48 11.00 -3.72
C PRO A 14 3.10 11.62 -3.47
N GLU A 15 2.41 12.12 -4.51
CA GLU A 15 1.11 12.74 -4.33
C GLU A 15 0.04 11.76 -3.82
N HIS A 16 0.10 10.50 -4.23
CA HIS A 16 -0.90 9.51 -3.84
C HIS A 16 -0.70 9.07 -2.39
N VAL A 17 0.54 8.83 -1.95
CA VAL A 17 0.80 8.46 -0.56
C VAL A 17 0.54 9.62 0.40
N GLN A 18 0.79 10.87 -0.03
CA GLN A 18 0.42 12.06 0.73
C GLN A 18 -1.10 12.19 0.90
N ASN A 19 -1.87 11.98 -0.17
CA ASN A 19 -3.33 11.99 -0.09
C ASN A 19 -3.86 10.87 0.83
N ILE A 20 -3.20 9.71 0.88
CA ILE A 20 -3.56 8.65 1.81
C ILE A 20 -3.24 9.08 3.25
N ALA A 21 -2.04 9.59 3.49
CA ALA A 21 -1.61 10.05 4.82
C ALA A 21 -2.44 11.21 5.36
N SER A 22 -2.94 12.11 4.50
CA SER A 22 -3.86 13.20 4.88
C SER A 22 -5.30 12.74 5.08
N GLY A 23 -5.62 11.50 4.72
CA GLY A 23 -6.98 10.95 4.73
C GLY A 23 -7.84 11.36 3.53
N SER A 24 -7.34 12.20 2.61
CA SER A 24 -8.07 12.63 1.41
C SER A 24 -8.30 11.50 0.42
N LYS A 25 -7.45 10.46 0.41
CA LYS A 25 -7.60 9.23 -0.36
C LYS A 25 -7.70 8.05 0.60
N ASN A 26 -8.74 7.24 0.47
CA ASN A 26 -8.96 6.11 1.37
C ASN A 26 -8.80 4.73 0.70
N HIS A 27 -8.65 4.68 -0.63
CA HIS A 27 -8.43 3.43 -1.37
C HIS A 27 -7.19 3.50 -2.25
N GLU A 28 -6.48 2.38 -2.35
CA GLU A 28 -5.50 2.11 -3.39
C GLU A 28 -6.20 1.40 -4.57
N TYR A 29 -6.02 1.87 -5.79
CA TYR A 29 -6.72 1.34 -6.97
C TYR A 29 -5.76 0.60 -7.91
N ARG A 30 -6.19 -0.56 -8.42
CA ARG A 30 -5.39 -1.36 -9.35
C ARG A 30 -6.23 -1.92 -10.50
N SER A 31 -5.61 -2.06 -11.67
CA SER A 31 -6.19 -2.72 -12.84
C SER A 31 -6.21 -4.26 -12.74
N TYR A 32 -5.59 -4.82 -11.69
CA TYR A 32 -5.48 -6.25 -11.45
C TYR A 32 -5.85 -6.60 -10.00
N LEU A 33 -6.37 -7.81 -9.81
CA LEU A 33 -6.70 -8.35 -8.50
C LEU A 33 -5.42 -8.78 -7.77
N LEU A 34 -5.31 -8.38 -6.51
CA LEU A 34 -4.30 -8.87 -5.58
C LEU A 34 -4.73 -10.22 -5.03
N PRO A 35 -3.81 -11.18 -4.83
CA PRO A 35 -4.10 -12.40 -4.08
C PRO A 35 -4.79 -12.10 -2.74
N SER A 36 -5.83 -12.85 -2.40
CA SER A 36 -6.60 -12.67 -1.16
C SER A 36 -5.78 -12.89 0.11
N SER A 37 -4.60 -13.51 0.00
CA SER A 37 -3.67 -13.66 1.11
C SER A 37 -2.95 -12.36 1.49
N ILE A 38 -2.91 -11.36 0.60
CA ILE A 38 -2.24 -10.09 0.85
C ILE A 38 -3.03 -9.28 1.87
N GLN A 39 -2.34 -8.89 2.94
CA GLN A 39 -2.88 -8.07 4.02
C GLN A 39 -2.18 -6.72 4.10
N HIS A 40 -0.90 -6.66 3.74
CA HIS A 40 -0.10 -5.45 3.84
C HIS A 40 0.58 -5.06 2.53
N ILE A 41 0.59 -3.76 2.27
CA ILE A 41 1.36 -3.15 1.21
C ILE A 41 2.42 -2.25 1.84
N TRP A 42 3.68 -2.58 1.61
CA TRP A 42 4.84 -1.75 1.91
C TRP A 42 5.11 -0.84 0.72
N PHE A 43 4.79 0.44 0.87
CA PHE A 43 4.88 1.42 -0.19
C PHE A 43 6.31 1.92 -0.38
N TYR A 44 6.84 1.65 -1.57
CA TYR A 44 7.99 2.35 -2.12
C TYR A 44 7.51 3.63 -2.81
N THR A 45 7.79 4.78 -2.21
CA THR A 45 7.49 6.08 -2.80
C THR A 45 8.48 6.34 -3.94
N THR A 46 7.98 6.63 -5.13
CA THR A 46 8.81 6.85 -6.32
C THR A 46 9.57 8.19 -6.26
N SER A 47 10.26 8.53 -7.34
CA SER A 47 10.96 9.81 -7.49
C SER A 47 10.07 11.01 -7.11
N PRO A 48 10.60 12.02 -6.40
CA PRO A 48 12.00 12.18 -5.99
C PRO A 48 12.40 11.47 -4.69
N ILE A 49 11.46 10.86 -3.97
CA ILE A 49 11.73 10.30 -2.64
C ILE A 49 12.59 9.02 -2.73
N LYS A 50 12.13 8.03 -3.52
CA LYS A 50 12.84 6.75 -3.77
C LYS A 50 13.13 5.94 -2.49
N GLN A 51 12.14 5.78 -1.61
CA GLN A 51 12.29 5.04 -0.35
C GLN A 51 11.03 4.22 -0.03
N ILE A 52 11.19 3.15 0.75
CA ILE A 52 10.08 2.48 1.42
C ILE A 52 9.78 3.27 2.69
N GLU A 53 8.59 3.87 2.75
CA GLU A 53 8.26 4.86 3.80
C GLU A 53 6.99 4.54 4.56
N TYR A 54 6.03 3.86 3.92
CA TYR A 54 4.73 3.59 4.50
C TYR A 54 4.39 2.12 4.37
N VAL A 55 3.58 1.65 5.30
CA VAL A 55 2.93 0.35 5.19
C VAL A 55 1.45 0.54 5.45
N ALA A 56 0.63 -0.07 4.60
CA ALA A 56 -0.81 -0.04 4.72
C ALA A 56 -1.35 -1.44 4.98
N ARG A 57 -2.27 -1.57 5.92
CA ARG A 57 -3.17 -2.74 6.00
C ARG A 57 -4.37 -2.46 5.13
N ILE A 58 -4.74 -3.42 4.29
CA ILE A 58 -5.79 -3.24 3.28
C ILE A 58 -6.99 -4.17 3.49
N SER A 59 -8.14 -3.77 2.94
CA SER A 59 -9.30 -4.66 2.77
C SER A 59 -9.07 -5.69 1.64
N PRO A 60 -9.95 -6.69 1.51
CA PRO A 60 -10.13 -7.40 0.24
C PRO A 60 -10.43 -6.43 -0.92
N GLY A 61 -10.18 -6.87 -2.14
CA GLY A 61 -10.44 -6.06 -3.33
C GLY A 61 -11.94 -5.88 -3.58
N LYS A 62 -12.35 -4.62 -3.74
CA LYS A 62 -13.71 -4.17 -4.07
C LYS A 62 -13.83 -3.83 -5.55
N VAL A 63 -14.99 -4.02 -6.16
CA VAL A 63 -15.27 -3.66 -7.56
C VAL A 63 -16.07 -2.35 -7.66
N PRO A 64 -16.20 -1.72 -8.85
CA PRO A 64 -17.03 -0.54 -9.02
C PRO A 64 -18.45 -0.73 -8.48
N GLY A 65 -18.91 0.20 -7.64
CA GLY A 65 -20.19 0.16 -6.93
C GLY A 65 -20.09 -0.33 -5.48
N GLU A 66 -18.95 -0.87 -5.04
CA GLU A 66 -18.75 -1.36 -3.66
C GLU A 66 -17.96 -0.40 -2.77
N VAL A 67 -17.52 0.75 -3.30
CA VAL A 67 -16.77 1.77 -2.55
C VAL A 67 -17.70 2.92 -2.14
N PRO A 68 -17.58 3.54 -0.95
CA PRO A 68 -18.39 4.71 -0.59
C PRO A 68 -18.07 5.92 -1.48
N ASP A 69 -19.10 6.55 -2.07
CA ASP A 69 -18.93 7.71 -2.97
C ASP A 69 -18.33 8.94 -2.27
N ASP A 70 -18.58 9.11 -0.98
CA ASP A 70 -18.06 10.20 -0.15
C ASP A 70 -16.71 9.88 0.52
N GLY A 71 -16.16 8.68 0.31
CA GLY A 71 -15.05 8.17 1.11
C GLY A 71 -13.66 8.76 0.80
N GLY A 72 -13.43 9.29 -0.40
CA GLY A 72 -12.11 9.84 -0.77
C GLY A 72 -11.86 9.99 -2.27
N ILE A 73 -10.70 10.55 -2.60
CA ILE A 73 -10.28 10.86 -3.97
C ILE A 73 -10.28 9.59 -4.86
N GLY A 74 -11.07 9.66 -5.93
CA GLY A 74 -11.18 8.63 -6.96
C GLY A 74 -12.33 7.65 -6.78
N ASN A 75 -13.10 7.73 -5.69
CA ASN A 75 -14.18 6.78 -5.41
C ASN A 75 -15.33 6.90 -6.41
N VAL A 76 -15.82 8.12 -6.65
CA VAL A 76 -16.89 8.39 -7.62
C VAL A 76 -16.46 7.97 -9.02
N GLU A 77 -15.26 8.33 -9.46
CA GLU A 77 -14.75 7.96 -10.78
C GLU A 77 -14.55 6.44 -10.93
N PHE A 78 -14.10 5.77 -9.86
CA PHE A 78 -13.97 4.31 -9.83
C PHE A 78 -15.33 3.63 -9.94
N ASN A 79 -16.30 4.03 -9.12
CA ASN A 79 -17.65 3.47 -9.13
C ASN A 79 -18.39 3.71 -10.44
N ALA A 80 -18.19 4.87 -11.07
CA ALA A 80 -18.74 5.19 -12.38
C ALA A 80 -18.04 4.44 -13.54
N GLY A 81 -17.00 3.64 -13.27
CA GLY A 81 -16.25 2.93 -14.30
C GLY A 81 -15.42 3.86 -15.22
N LEU A 82 -15.12 5.07 -14.76
CA LEU A 82 -14.35 6.08 -15.49
C LEU A 82 -12.83 5.94 -15.26
N SER A 83 -12.42 4.98 -14.43
CA SER A 83 -11.03 4.64 -14.13
C SER A 83 -10.61 3.38 -14.89
N GLU A 84 -9.33 3.29 -15.29
CA GLU A 84 -8.74 2.04 -15.79
C GLU A 84 -8.59 0.96 -14.69
N SER A 85 -8.79 1.35 -13.43
CA SER A 85 -8.73 0.45 -12.30
C SER A 85 -9.98 -0.40 -12.20
N LYS A 86 -9.79 -1.68 -11.88
CA LYS A 86 -10.86 -2.67 -11.75
C LYS A 86 -11.14 -3.06 -10.30
N TYR A 87 -10.18 -2.78 -9.42
CA TYR A 87 -10.23 -3.15 -8.01
C TYR A 87 -9.78 -1.98 -7.13
N GLY A 88 -10.52 -1.73 -6.06
CA GLY A 88 -10.17 -0.81 -4.99
C GLY A 88 -9.88 -1.54 -3.69
N TYR A 89 -8.81 -1.16 -3.00
CA TYR A 89 -8.41 -1.73 -1.71
C TYR A 89 -8.46 -0.61 -0.68
N GLU A 90 -9.37 -0.74 0.28
CA GLU A 90 -9.49 0.25 1.35
C GLU A 90 -8.23 0.22 2.22
N ILE A 91 -7.68 1.40 2.52
CA ILE A 91 -6.59 1.56 3.47
C ILE A 91 -7.21 1.58 4.87
N LEU A 92 -7.15 0.44 5.56
CA LEU A 92 -7.69 0.26 6.90
C LEU A 92 -6.77 0.85 7.96
N MET A 93 -5.46 0.69 7.79
CA MET A 93 -4.47 1.24 8.69
C MET A 93 -3.28 1.72 7.88
N LEU A 94 -2.62 2.78 8.34
CA LEU A 94 -1.40 3.29 7.73
C LEU A 94 -0.36 3.57 8.81
N TRP A 95 0.82 2.96 8.65
CA TRP A 95 1.99 3.29 9.44
C TRP A 95 3.02 4.01 8.57
N ARG A 96 3.79 4.89 9.19
CA ARG A 96 5.02 5.46 8.64
C ARG A 96 6.22 4.79 9.29
N LEU A 97 7.19 4.36 8.49
CA LEU A 97 8.45 3.82 9.00
C LEU A 97 9.22 4.93 9.74
N LYS A 98 9.69 4.64 10.95
CA LYS A 98 10.56 5.54 11.72
C LYS A 98 11.89 5.77 11.02
N THR A 99 12.39 4.73 10.36
CA THR A 99 13.60 4.77 9.54
C THR A 99 13.21 4.25 8.15
N PRO A 100 12.89 5.15 7.21
CA PRO A 100 12.65 4.78 5.83
C PRO A 100 13.86 4.07 5.21
N VAL A 101 13.60 3.15 4.29
CA VAL A 101 14.64 2.39 3.59
C VAL A 101 14.80 2.93 2.19
N SER A 102 15.99 3.48 1.88
CA SER A 102 16.25 4.00 0.53
C SER A 102 16.28 2.89 -0.52
N LEU A 103 16.04 3.23 -1.80
CA LEU A 103 16.20 2.25 -2.88
C LEU A 103 17.62 1.64 -2.89
N GLU A 104 18.64 2.48 -2.65
CA GLU A 104 20.03 2.03 -2.62
C GLU A 104 20.27 1.01 -1.51
N GLU A 105 19.84 1.32 -0.29
CA GLU A 105 19.89 0.39 0.85
C GLU A 105 19.10 -0.89 0.57
N ALA A 106 17.88 -0.78 0.05
CA ALA A 106 17.04 -1.94 -0.27
C ALA A 106 17.68 -2.86 -1.34
N LEU A 107 18.49 -2.31 -2.24
CA LEU A 107 19.25 -3.08 -3.23
C LEU A 107 20.47 -3.77 -2.58
N VAL A 108 21.21 -3.06 -1.74
CA VAL A 108 22.38 -3.58 -1.02
C VAL A 108 21.98 -4.72 -0.08
N GLU A 109 20.90 -4.54 0.67
CA GLU A 109 20.35 -5.55 1.59
C GLU A 109 19.58 -6.67 0.87
N GLY A 110 19.35 -6.53 -0.45
CA GLY A 110 18.63 -7.53 -1.25
C GLY A 110 17.12 -7.60 -1.00
N PHE A 111 16.54 -6.60 -0.33
CA PHE A 111 15.09 -6.47 -0.14
C PHE A 111 14.35 -6.27 -1.47
N LEU A 112 14.96 -5.46 -2.34
CA LEU A 112 14.49 -5.17 -3.70
C LEU A 112 15.56 -5.54 -4.72
N LYS A 113 15.11 -5.82 -5.95
CA LYS A 113 15.98 -5.93 -7.14
C LYS A 113 15.93 -4.67 -8.02
N GLY A 114 15.14 -3.70 -7.60
CA GLY A 114 14.76 -2.48 -8.33
C GLY A 114 13.41 -1.99 -7.82
N ALA A 115 12.99 -0.81 -8.29
CA ALA A 115 11.67 -0.28 -7.96
C ALA A 115 10.56 -1.24 -8.44
N PRO A 116 9.59 -1.62 -7.59
CA PRO A 116 8.51 -2.53 -7.99
C PRO A 116 7.71 -1.97 -9.18
N GLN A 117 7.56 -2.74 -10.27
CA GLN A 117 6.75 -2.33 -11.43
C GLN A 117 5.27 -2.71 -11.26
N LYS A 118 5.00 -3.87 -10.67
CA LYS A 118 3.67 -4.33 -10.29
C LYS A 118 3.57 -4.36 -8.76
N TYR A 119 4.06 -5.44 -8.18
CA TYR A 119 4.44 -5.60 -6.78
C TYR A 119 5.45 -6.75 -6.69
N CYS A 120 6.14 -6.89 -5.56
CA CYS A 120 6.93 -8.09 -5.27
C CYS A 120 6.79 -8.50 -3.80
N TRP A 121 6.92 -9.78 -3.50
CA TRP A 121 6.80 -10.28 -2.13
C TRP A 121 7.95 -9.80 -1.25
N VAL A 122 7.60 -9.37 -0.03
CA VAL A 122 8.55 -8.97 1.02
C VAL A 122 9.27 -10.22 1.55
N SER A 123 10.54 -10.12 1.92
CA SER A 123 11.27 -11.22 2.58
C SER A 123 10.91 -11.28 4.06
N LEU A 124 10.98 -12.49 4.65
CA LEU A 124 10.81 -12.63 6.11
C LEU A 124 11.92 -11.90 6.90
N ASP A 125 13.11 -11.78 6.32
CA ASP A 125 14.21 -10.98 6.88
C ASP A 125 13.83 -9.50 7.04
N PHE A 126 13.24 -8.90 6.00
CA PHE A 126 12.76 -7.52 6.07
C PHE A 126 11.68 -7.38 7.15
N LEU A 127 10.68 -8.27 7.18
CA LEU A 127 9.63 -8.22 8.20
C LEU A 127 10.16 -8.40 9.63
N GLY A 128 11.23 -9.18 9.81
CA GLY A 128 11.90 -9.33 11.12
C GLY A 128 12.65 -8.07 11.57
N ARG A 129 13.08 -7.21 10.64
CA ARG A 129 13.79 -5.95 10.92
C ARG A 129 12.85 -4.76 11.07
N PHE A 130 11.74 -4.75 10.34
CA PHE A 130 10.76 -3.68 10.32
C PHE A 130 9.42 -4.15 10.91
N LEU A 131 9.37 -4.34 12.22
CA LEU A 131 8.14 -4.74 12.92
C LEU A 131 7.11 -3.61 12.92
N LEU A 132 5.84 -3.93 12.60
CA LEU A 132 4.73 -2.95 12.52
C LEU A 132 4.48 -2.26 13.86
N ASP A 133 4.48 -3.00 14.96
CA ASP A 133 4.24 -2.46 16.32
C ASP A 133 5.31 -1.45 16.75
N GLY A 134 6.45 -1.42 16.05
CA GLY A 134 7.52 -0.45 16.27
C GLY A 134 7.40 0.83 15.45
N GLN A 135 6.49 0.90 14.47
CA GLN A 135 6.36 2.04 13.54
C GLN A 135 5.33 3.07 14.00
N ASP A 136 5.32 4.24 13.37
CA ASP A 136 4.40 5.32 13.72
C ASP A 136 3.03 5.08 13.03
N LEU A 137 2.03 4.63 13.80
CA LEU A 137 0.66 4.49 13.31
C LEU A 137 0.06 5.89 13.07
N LEU A 138 -0.24 6.20 11.81
CA LEU A 138 -0.84 7.48 11.43
C LEU A 138 -2.35 7.48 11.61
N PHE A 139 -3.02 6.38 11.23
CA PHE A 139 -4.43 6.18 11.51
C PHE A 139 -4.81 4.69 11.49
N SER A 140 -5.92 4.37 12.14
CA SER A 140 -6.61 3.10 12.08
C SER A 140 -8.11 3.36 11.90
N ARG A 141 -8.70 2.74 10.89
CA ARG A 141 -10.13 2.75 10.60
C ARG A 141 -10.70 1.40 10.98
N THR A 142 -11.84 1.40 11.65
CA THR A 142 -12.65 0.19 11.76
C THR A 142 -13.19 -0.11 10.38
N ALA A 143 -13.03 -1.36 9.91
CA ALA A 143 -13.85 -1.80 8.79
C ALA A 143 -15.29 -1.78 9.33
N ASP A 144 -16.11 -0.86 8.85
CA ASP A 144 -17.54 -0.95 9.13
C ASP A 144 -18.00 -2.29 8.56
N GLU A 145 -18.38 -3.21 9.44
CA GLU A 145 -19.09 -4.43 9.06
C GLU A 145 -20.45 -4.01 8.55
N SER A 146 -20.54 -3.69 7.26
CA SER A 146 -21.79 -3.51 6.53
C SER A 146 -22.33 -4.85 6.05
#